data_AF-A0A9W8UKB5-F1
#
_entry.id   AF-A0A9W8UKB5-F1
#
_cell.length_a   1.000
_cell.length_b   1.000
_cell.length_c   1.000
_cell.angle_alpha   90.00
_cell.angle_beta   90.00
_cell.angle_gamma   90.00
#
_symmetry.space_group_name_H-M   'P 1'
#
loop_
_entity.id
_entity.type
_entity.pdbx_description
1 polymer ?
#
loop_
_entity_poly.entity_id
_entity_poly.type
_entity_poly.pdbx_seq_one_letter_code
_entity_poly.pdbx_strand_id
1 'polypeptide(L)'
;MATNPLAGYSALLTGIPTTDHLEGGGIDSRTFKTFKLLMTKARLIENLGQLVDDANSALGHLDTSRPFDPFNGIYLLIYQMTHRLLGSYDVADSPRLLAETLAVYDRMNDSSAGQTMFPMMPTLGMLRKLWAGARLHLLFRSMIRDRRKCGRRENDAMQIMMDKGDSDIQISTVIISSLFAGLLNSGVNAAWILCYLAKHRDWYMKVQAEVDEVIAAGRQSDDETPRQILERLTIEQWESSFPMLGYALQESIRLNLPGIFIRKNITNVNLPLVGTNIIVPRGSFAVYLADDVHLNQDLYPEPLEWNPCRHIQSSPDGRESSSLDYLGWGAGLHPCRKLHHLPNYL
;
A
#
# COMPACT_ATOMS: atom_id res chain seq x y z
N MET A 1 16.11 -25.62 3.73
CA MET A 1 14.74 -25.88 3.21
C MET A 1 14.36 -24.72 2.31
N ALA A 2 13.90 -24.99 1.08
CA ALA A 2 13.38 -23.93 0.22
C ALA A 2 12.09 -23.38 0.85
N THR A 3 12.16 -22.17 1.38
CA THR A 3 10.99 -21.44 1.89
C THR A 3 10.60 -20.41 0.84
N ASN A 4 9.43 -20.59 0.22
CA ASN A 4 8.81 -19.53 -0.58
C ASN A 4 7.61 -18.99 0.21
N PRO A 5 7.76 -17.84 0.91
CA PRO A 5 6.67 -17.28 1.73
C PRO A 5 5.48 -16.81 0.89
N LEU A 6 5.67 -16.59 -0.41
CA LEU A 6 4.63 -16.15 -1.34
C LEU A 6 3.88 -17.32 -1.96
N ALA A 7 4.34 -18.57 -1.84
CA ALA A 7 3.70 -19.71 -2.50
C ALA A 7 2.21 -19.90 -2.15
N GLY A 8 1.81 -19.50 -0.93
CA GLY A 8 0.39 -19.48 -0.55
C GLY A 8 -0.41 -18.41 -1.30
N TYR A 9 0.12 -17.18 -1.31
CA TYR A 9 -0.47 -16.06 -2.03
C TYR A 9 -0.48 -16.29 -3.54
N SER A 10 0.62 -16.73 -4.16
CA SER A 10 0.68 -17.03 -5.59
C SER A 10 -0.31 -18.12 -6.02
N ALA A 11 -0.61 -19.08 -5.14
CA ALA A 11 -1.57 -20.14 -5.44
C ALA A 11 -3.03 -19.68 -5.36
N LEU A 12 -3.35 -18.64 -4.57
CA LEU A 12 -4.72 -18.19 -4.33
C LEU A 12 -5.05 -16.85 -5.02
N LEU A 13 -4.06 -15.98 -5.20
CA LEU A 13 -4.14 -14.73 -5.97
C LEU A 13 -3.90 -15.02 -7.46
N THR A 14 -4.73 -15.91 -8.01
CA THR A 14 -4.69 -16.30 -9.41
C THR A 14 -5.03 -15.07 -10.28
N GLY A 15 -4.05 -14.56 -11.03
CA GLY A 15 -4.26 -13.44 -11.96
C GLY A 15 -3.20 -12.35 -11.96
N ILE A 16 -2.23 -12.37 -11.04
CA ILE A 16 -1.00 -11.59 -11.21
C ILE A 16 -0.18 -12.32 -12.28
N PRO A 17 0.15 -11.70 -13.43
CA PRO A 17 0.93 -12.36 -14.47
C PRO A 17 2.29 -12.78 -13.89
N THR A 18 2.52 -14.07 -13.72
CA THR A 18 3.84 -14.59 -13.36
C THR A 18 4.70 -14.61 -14.61
N THR A 19 5.68 -13.71 -14.67
CA THR A 19 6.65 -13.66 -15.77
C THR A 19 7.80 -14.67 -15.58
N ASP A 20 7.73 -15.55 -14.57
CA ASP A 20 8.76 -16.55 -14.24
C ASP A 20 9.12 -17.48 -15.42
N HIS A 21 8.21 -17.65 -16.39
CA HIS A 21 8.45 -18.42 -17.60
C HIS A 21 9.25 -17.67 -18.68
N LEU A 22 9.37 -16.35 -18.58
CA LEU A 22 10.06 -15.49 -19.54
C LEU A 22 11.50 -15.18 -19.13
N GLU A 23 11.80 -15.23 -17.83
CA GLU A 23 13.12 -14.92 -17.28
C GLU A 23 13.50 -16.03 -16.30
N GLY A 24 14.46 -16.89 -16.65
CA GLY A 24 14.87 -18.10 -15.90
C GLY A 24 15.52 -17.84 -14.53
N GLY A 25 14.84 -17.13 -13.64
CA GLY A 25 15.21 -16.84 -12.25
C GLY A 25 14.08 -16.07 -11.55
N GLY A 26 13.78 -16.41 -10.30
CA GLY A 26 12.62 -15.88 -9.56
C GLY A 26 12.60 -14.36 -9.49
N ILE A 27 11.65 -13.76 -10.22
CA ILE A 27 11.44 -12.32 -10.39
C ILE A 27 11.17 -11.63 -9.06
N ASP A 28 10.57 -12.34 -8.11
CA ASP A 28 10.29 -11.87 -6.75
C ASP A 28 11.53 -11.37 -6.01
N SER A 29 12.67 -12.04 -6.16
CA SER A 29 13.91 -11.65 -5.44
C SER A 29 14.51 -10.35 -5.97
N ARG A 30 14.39 -10.09 -7.27
CA ARG A 30 14.94 -8.92 -7.94
C ARG A 30 13.99 -7.72 -7.82
N THR A 31 12.69 -7.94 -7.99
CA THR A 31 11.64 -6.95 -7.71
C THR A 31 11.72 -6.47 -6.28
N PHE A 32 11.89 -7.36 -5.30
CA PHE A 32 12.05 -6.98 -3.89
C PHE A 32 13.32 -6.17 -3.63
N LYS A 33 14.44 -6.47 -4.32
CA LYS A 33 15.66 -5.66 -4.24
C LYS A 33 15.45 -4.25 -4.82
N THR A 34 14.80 -4.15 -5.98
CA THR A 34 14.46 -2.86 -6.58
C THR A 34 13.49 -2.07 -5.70
N PHE A 35 12.50 -2.73 -5.10
CA PHE A 35 11.57 -2.10 -4.16
C PHE A 35 12.30 -1.49 -2.96
N LYS A 36 13.28 -2.20 -2.38
CA LYS A 36 14.14 -1.66 -1.30
C LYS A 36 14.96 -0.45 -1.72
N LEU A 37 15.46 -0.44 -2.95
CA LEU A 37 16.23 0.70 -3.48
C LEU A 37 15.34 1.94 -3.66
N LEU A 38 14.09 1.74 -4.05
CA LEU A 38 13.16 2.84 -4.33
C LEU A 38 12.48 3.36 -3.04
N MET A 39 12.18 2.48 -2.09
CA MET A 39 11.55 2.80 -0.81
C MET A 39 12.57 3.25 0.23
N THR A 40 13.26 4.37 -0.03
CA THR A 40 14.19 4.98 0.93
C THR A 40 13.60 6.26 1.52
N LYS A 41 14.03 6.59 2.73
CA LYS A 41 13.68 7.86 3.38
C LYS A 41 14.08 9.07 2.53
N ALA A 42 15.25 9.00 1.88
CA ALA A 42 15.74 10.06 0.99
C ALA A 42 14.77 10.32 -0.17
N ARG A 43 14.31 9.26 -0.86
CA ARG A 43 13.34 9.43 -1.96
C ARG A 43 11.99 9.94 -1.49
N LEU A 44 11.54 9.56 -0.30
CA LEU A 44 10.32 10.15 0.27
C LEU A 44 10.50 11.66 0.52
N ILE A 45 11.62 12.07 1.12
CA ILE A 45 11.92 13.49 1.37
C ILE A 45 11.97 14.27 0.06
N GLU A 46 12.64 13.73 -0.97
CA GLU A 46 12.72 14.36 -2.30
C GLU A 46 11.35 14.55 -2.96
N ASN A 47 10.39 13.68 -2.67
CA ASN A 47 9.05 13.72 -3.24
C ASN A 47 8.01 14.41 -2.34
N LEU A 48 8.35 14.74 -1.10
CA LEU A 48 7.38 15.18 -0.09
C LEU A 48 6.58 16.41 -0.54
N GLY A 49 7.26 17.40 -1.14
CA GLY A 49 6.58 18.58 -1.71
C GLY A 49 5.56 18.21 -2.78
N GLN A 50 5.92 17.34 -3.72
CA GLN A 50 4.99 16.88 -4.77
C GLN A 50 3.78 16.12 -4.19
N LEU A 51 3.98 15.35 -3.11
CA LEU A 51 2.89 14.65 -2.45
C LEU A 51 1.90 15.64 -1.81
N VAL A 52 2.41 16.69 -1.14
CA VAL A 52 1.56 17.74 -0.56
C VAL A 52 0.84 18.53 -1.66
N ASP A 53 1.54 18.83 -2.77
CA ASP A 53 0.99 19.48 -3.94
C ASP A 53 -0.14 18.70 -4.60
N ASP A 54 0.09 17.41 -4.86
CA ASP A 54 -0.90 16.51 -5.45
C ASP A 54 -2.14 16.44 -4.54
N ALA A 55 -1.95 16.34 -3.21
CA ALA A 55 -3.05 16.33 -2.25
C ALA A 55 -3.85 17.65 -2.25
N ASN A 56 -3.15 18.79 -2.21
CA ASN A 56 -3.79 20.10 -2.25
C ASN A 56 -4.54 20.32 -3.57
N SER A 57 -3.97 19.90 -4.70
CA SER A 57 -4.61 20.00 -6.01
C SER A 57 -5.85 19.11 -6.09
N ALA A 58 -5.77 17.85 -5.65
CA ALA A 58 -6.88 16.92 -5.70
C ALA A 58 -8.04 17.34 -4.79
N LEU A 59 -7.74 17.85 -3.59
CA LEU A 59 -8.75 18.22 -2.59
C LEU A 59 -9.25 19.66 -2.74
N GLY A 60 -8.42 20.57 -3.24
CA GLY A 60 -8.76 21.99 -3.38
C GLY A 60 -9.84 22.28 -4.43
N HIS A 61 -10.06 21.37 -5.38
CA HIS A 61 -11.12 21.47 -6.39
C HIS A 61 -12.43 20.77 -5.98
N LEU A 62 -12.53 20.26 -4.75
CA LEU A 62 -13.74 19.57 -4.29
C LEU A 62 -14.89 20.56 -4.08
N ASP A 63 -16.02 20.25 -4.71
CA ASP A 63 -17.29 20.95 -4.46
C ASP A 63 -17.86 20.51 -3.10
N THR A 64 -17.69 21.35 -2.09
CA THR A 64 -18.16 21.09 -0.72
C THR A 64 -19.69 21.10 -0.58
N SER A 65 -20.43 21.50 -1.62
CA SER A 65 -21.90 21.45 -1.61
C SER A 65 -22.45 20.07 -1.98
N ARG A 66 -21.61 19.13 -2.42
CA ARG A 66 -22.03 17.80 -2.90
C ARG A 66 -21.39 16.68 -2.09
N PRO A 67 -22.06 15.51 -1.96
CA PRO A 67 -21.42 14.33 -1.41
C PRO A 67 -20.18 13.95 -2.22
N PHE A 68 -19.08 13.72 -1.53
CA PHE A 68 -17.82 13.24 -2.09
C PHE A 68 -17.67 11.75 -1.80
N ASP A 69 -17.32 10.98 -2.83
CA ASP A 69 -16.98 9.56 -2.67
C ASP A 69 -15.46 9.40 -2.49
N PRO A 70 -14.99 9.09 -1.26
CA PRO A 70 -13.57 8.96 -0.99
C PRO A 70 -12.94 7.75 -1.70
N PHE A 71 -13.71 6.71 -2.04
CA PHE A 71 -13.20 5.54 -2.76
C PHE A 71 -12.93 5.82 -4.24
N ASN A 72 -13.41 6.94 -4.77
CA ASN A 72 -13.07 7.41 -6.10
C ASN A 72 -11.94 8.46 -6.03
N GLY A 73 -12.17 9.57 -5.30
CA GLY A 73 -11.23 10.69 -5.32
C GLY A 73 -9.92 10.43 -4.58
N ILE A 74 -9.99 9.90 -3.34
CA ILE A 74 -8.76 9.61 -2.55
C ILE A 74 -8.02 8.43 -3.15
N TYR A 75 -8.73 7.44 -3.68
CA TYR A 75 -8.11 6.29 -4.34
C TYR A 75 -7.28 6.73 -5.56
N LEU A 76 -7.80 7.65 -6.38
CA LEU A 76 -7.06 8.25 -7.50
C LEU A 76 -5.83 9.04 -7.01
N LEU A 77 -5.97 9.81 -5.93
CA LEU A 77 -4.85 10.55 -5.33
C LEU A 77 -3.74 9.60 -4.83
N ILE A 78 -4.09 8.53 -4.12
CA ILE A 78 -3.11 7.53 -3.66
C ILE A 78 -2.45 6.82 -4.86
N TYR A 79 -3.19 6.57 -5.94
CA TYR A 79 -2.63 6.04 -7.18
C TYR A 79 -1.58 7.01 -7.78
N GLN A 80 -1.88 8.31 -7.83
CA GLN A 80 -0.95 9.34 -8.27
C GLN A 80 0.32 9.38 -7.40
N MET A 81 0.15 9.44 -6.08
CA MET A 81 1.26 9.44 -5.11
C MET A 81 2.10 8.17 -5.20
N THR A 82 1.48 7.01 -5.49
CA THR A 82 2.23 5.76 -5.71
C THR A 82 3.10 5.86 -6.95
N HIS A 83 2.63 6.54 -8.01
CA HIS A 83 3.45 6.82 -9.18
C HIS A 83 4.60 7.79 -8.87
N ARG A 84 4.41 8.79 -8.00
CA ARG A 84 5.50 9.66 -7.53
C ARG A 84 6.64 8.87 -6.89
N LEU A 85 6.29 7.94 -6.00
CA LEU A 85 7.30 7.19 -5.24
C LEU A 85 7.90 6.03 -6.03
N LEU A 86 7.07 5.23 -6.70
CA LEU A 86 7.44 3.90 -7.21
C LEU A 86 7.14 3.68 -8.70
N GLY A 87 6.59 4.70 -9.37
CA GLY A 87 6.15 4.58 -10.76
C GLY A 87 6.84 5.56 -11.69
N SER A 88 6.02 6.39 -12.32
CA SER A 88 6.43 7.25 -13.43
C SER A 88 5.70 8.58 -13.35
N TYR A 89 6.47 9.66 -13.45
CA TYR A 89 5.94 11.02 -13.47
C TYR A 89 5.11 11.29 -14.73
N ASP A 90 5.38 10.59 -15.85
CA ASP A 90 4.52 10.68 -17.05
C ASP A 90 3.05 10.35 -16.74
N VAL A 91 2.83 9.40 -15.82
CA VAL A 91 1.48 9.04 -15.37
C VAL A 91 1.00 10.01 -14.28
N ALA A 92 1.84 10.33 -13.30
CA ALA A 92 1.46 11.19 -12.17
C ALA A 92 1.11 12.63 -12.61
N ASP A 93 1.77 13.16 -13.65
CA ASP A 93 1.58 14.53 -14.15
C ASP A 93 0.47 14.64 -15.20
N SER A 94 -0.07 13.52 -15.70
CA SER A 94 -1.08 13.52 -16.75
C SER A 94 -2.41 12.98 -16.23
N PRO A 95 -3.42 13.84 -15.98
CA PRO A 95 -4.74 13.40 -15.52
C PRO A 95 -5.37 12.33 -16.43
N ARG A 96 -5.10 12.43 -17.75
CA ARG A 96 -5.57 11.46 -18.74
C ARG A 96 -4.89 10.10 -18.57
N LEU A 97 -3.56 10.05 -18.49
CA LEU A 97 -2.83 8.78 -18.34
C LEU A 97 -3.07 8.18 -16.96
N LEU A 98 -3.20 9.01 -15.93
CA LEU A 98 -3.56 8.58 -14.58
C LEU A 98 -4.89 7.83 -14.58
N ALA A 99 -5.95 8.45 -15.12
CA ALA A 99 -7.27 7.81 -15.22
C ALA A 99 -7.28 6.58 -16.13
N GLU A 100 -6.58 6.62 -17.27
CA GLU A 100 -6.51 5.48 -18.20
C GLU A 100 -5.79 4.28 -17.56
N THR A 101 -4.63 4.50 -16.95
CA THR A 101 -3.84 3.42 -16.36
C THR A 101 -4.52 2.85 -15.11
N LEU A 102 -5.18 3.69 -14.29
CA LEU A 102 -5.99 3.22 -13.17
C LEU A 102 -7.15 2.34 -13.63
N ALA A 103 -7.90 2.76 -14.65
CA ALA A 103 -9.01 1.98 -15.20
C ALA A 103 -8.56 0.63 -15.81
N VAL A 104 -7.31 0.54 -16.28
CA VAL A 104 -6.71 -0.73 -16.73
C VAL A 104 -6.27 -1.58 -15.54
N TYR A 105 -5.68 -0.94 -14.52
CA TYR A 105 -5.28 -1.58 -13.27
C TYR A 105 -6.47 -2.24 -12.55
N ASP A 106 -7.61 -1.54 -12.41
CA ASP A 106 -8.78 -2.08 -11.70
C ASP A 106 -9.34 -3.35 -12.37
N ARG A 107 -9.33 -3.40 -13.71
CA ARG A 107 -9.72 -4.61 -14.46
C ARG A 107 -8.77 -5.78 -14.26
N MET A 108 -7.51 -5.50 -13.97
CA MET A 108 -6.51 -6.52 -13.67
C MET A 108 -6.68 -7.05 -12.24
N ASN A 109 -7.08 -6.18 -11.31
CA ASN A 109 -7.32 -6.54 -9.90
C ASN A 109 -8.57 -7.42 -9.70
N ASP A 110 -9.63 -7.22 -10.50
CA ASP A 110 -10.90 -7.92 -10.36
C ASP A 110 -10.76 -9.45 -10.48
N SER A 111 -10.89 -10.17 -9.36
CA SER A 111 -10.67 -11.62 -9.24
C SER A 111 -11.92 -12.32 -8.74
N SER A 112 -12.45 -13.26 -9.53
CA SER A 112 -13.60 -14.08 -9.09
C SER A 112 -13.15 -15.30 -8.28
N ALA A 113 -13.96 -15.75 -7.32
CA ALA A 113 -13.70 -16.97 -6.55
C ALA A 113 -13.47 -18.21 -7.43
N GLY A 114 -14.19 -18.31 -8.57
CA GLY A 114 -14.01 -19.40 -9.53
C GLY A 114 -12.62 -19.42 -10.18
N GLN A 115 -11.99 -18.26 -10.39
CA GLN A 115 -10.61 -18.21 -10.88
C GLN A 115 -9.61 -18.72 -9.85
N THR A 116 -9.80 -18.35 -8.57
CA THR A 116 -8.97 -18.83 -7.46
C THR A 116 -9.06 -20.35 -7.32
N MET A 117 -10.26 -20.92 -7.47
CA MET A 117 -10.47 -22.36 -7.38
C MET A 117 -9.94 -23.13 -8.59
N PHE A 118 -9.99 -22.52 -9.78
CA PHE A 118 -9.60 -23.16 -11.05
C PHE A 118 -8.59 -22.33 -11.84
N PRO A 119 -7.35 -22.14 -11.34
CA PRO A 119 -6.33 -21.29 -11.96
C PRO A 119 -5.98 -21.65 -13.40
N MET A 120 -6.04 -22.95 -13.72
CA MET A 120 -5.68 -23.48 -15.04
C MET A 120 -6.82 -23.41 -16.05
N MET A 121 -8.02 -23.03 -15.62
CA MET A 121 -9.17 -22.90 -16.51
C MET A 121 -9.11 -21.55 -17.23
N PRO A 122 -9.09 -21.51 -18.58
CA PRO A 122 -9.03 -20.27 -19.35
C PRO A 122 -10.38 -19.55 -19.31
N THR A 123 -10.71 -18.97 -18.16
CA THR A 123 -11.94 -18.19 -17.97
C THR A 123 -11.84 -16.86 -18.71
N LEU A 124 -12.98 -16.30 -19.13
CA LEU A 124 -13.02 -14.97 -19.76
C LEU A 124 -12.37 -13.89 -18.89
N GLY A 125 -12.52 -13.98 -17.57
CA GLY A 125 -11.85 -13.04 -16.67
C GLY A 125 -10.34 -13.20 -16.64
N MET A 126 -9.78 -14.41 -16.78
CA MET A 126 -8.33 -14.62 -16.87
C MET A 126 -7.78 -13.97 -18.14
N LEU A 127 -8.46 -14.15 -19.28
CA LEU A 127 -8.09 -13.51 -20.54
C LEU A 127 -8.16 -11.98 -20.44
N ARG A 128 -9.19 -11.42 -19.79
CA ARG A 128 -9.31 -9.98 -19.55
C ARG A 128 -8.15 -9.43 -18.71
N LYS A 129 -7.74 -10.14 -17.66
CA LYS A 129 -6.58 -9.76 -16.84
C LYS A 129 -5.26 -9.80 -17.61
N LEU A 130 -5.02 -10.87 -18.36
CA LEU A 130 -3.83 -10.98 -19.20
C LEU A 130 -3.76 -9.84 -20.21
N TRP A 131 -4.90 -9.51 -20.83
CA TRP A 131 -4.99 -8.37 -21.74
C TRP A 131 -4.80 -7.02 -21.04
N ALA A 132 -5.35 -6.84 -19.84
CA ALA A 132 -5.14 -5.63 -19.04
C ALA A 132 -3.65 -5.46 -18.65
N GLY A 133 -3.00 -6.52 -18.18
CA GLY A 133 -1.57 -6.52 -17.89
C GLY A 133 -0.72 -6.23 -19.12
N ALA A 134 -1.04 -6.85 -20.27
CA ALA A 134 -0.37 -6.56 -21.54
C ALA A 134 -0.58 -5.10 -21.99
N ARG A 135 -1.80 -4.57 -21.87
CA ARG A 135 -2.12 -3.17 -22.19
C ARG A 135 -1.32 -2.21 -21.30
N LEU A 136 -1.26 -2.48 -20.00
CA LEU A 136 -0.53 -1.64 -19.06
C LEU A 136 0.98 -1.69 -19.34
N HIS A 137 1.53 -2.87 -19.64
CA HIS A 137 2.90 -3.01 -20.13
C HIS A 137 3.16 -2.21 -21.41
N LEU A 138 2.24 -2.25 -22.40
CA LEU A 138 2.39 -1.50 -23.63
C LEU A 138 2.40 0.02 -23.41
N LEU A 139 1.57 0.53 -22.49
CA LEU A 139 1.58 1.94 -22.09
C LEU A 139 2.90 2.33 -21.42
N PHE A 140 3.40 1.53 -20.48
CA PHE A 140 4.72 1.78 -19.87
C PHE A 140 5.85 1.71 -20.89
N ARG A 141 5.80 0.72 -21.79
CA ARG A 141 6.77 0.56 -22.86
C ARG A 141 6.77 1.74 -23.83
N SER A 142 5.62 2.32 -24.18
CA SER A 142 5.59 3.50 -25.03
C SER A 142 6.27 4.69 -24.34
N MET A 143 5.98 4.91 -23.05
CA MET A 143 6.62 6.00 -22.29
C MET A 143 8.14 5.82 -22.20
N ILE A 144 8.63 4.61 -21.91
CA ILE A 144 10.06 4.29 -21.89
C ILE A 144 10.71 4.57 -23.26
N ARG A 145 10.05 4.15 -24.35
CA ARG A 145 10.55 4.37 -25.72
C ARG A 145 10.58 5.85 -26.07
N ASP A 146 9.56 6.60 -25.68
CA ASP A 146 9.49 8.04 -25.95
C ASP A 146 10.58 8.80 -25.21
N ARG A 147 10.86 8.45 -23.93
CA ARG A 147 12.03 8.98 -23.19
C ARG A 147 13.34 8.69 -23.91
N ARG A 148 13.57 7.44 -24.34
CA ARG A 148 14.79 7.05 -25.07
C ARG A 148 14.95 7.77 -26.41
N LYS A 149 13.85 7.97 -27.15
CA LYS A 149 13.86 8.67 -28.45
C LYS A 149 14.11 10.17 -28.31
N CYS A 150 13.48 10.81 -27.33
CA CYS A 150 13.57 12.25 -27.13
C CYS A 150 14.77 12.67 -26.26
N GLY A 151 15.50 11.72 -25.68
CA GLY A 151 16.58 12.01 -24.73
C GLY A 151 16.10 12.63 -23.40
N ARG A 152 14.80 12.55 -23.10
CA ARG A 152 14.21 13.08 -21.87
C ARG A 152 14.53 12.16 -20.70
N ARG A 153 14.86 12.76 -19.55
CA ARG A 153 15.11 12.06 -18.29
C ARG A 153 14.26 12.68 -17.20
N GLU A 154 13.72 11.82 -16.34
CA GLU A 154 12.93 12.22 -15.16
C GLU A 154 13.60 11.72 -13.88
N ASN A 155 13.28 12.28 -12.72
CA ASN A 155 13.80 11.80 -11.44
C ASN A 155 12.84 10.81 -10.76
N ASP A 156 12.39 9.79 -11.50
CA ASP A 156 11.40 8.82 -11.03
C ASP A 156 11.91 7.37 -11.04
N ALA A 157 11.11 6.46 -10.46
CA ALA A 157 11.47 5.05 -10.35
C ALA A 157 11.67 4.40 -11.74
N MET A 158 10.85 4.78 -12.72
CA MET A 158 11.01 4.34 -14.11
C MET A 158 12.39 4.70 -14.66
N GLN A 159 12.84 5.95 -14.48
CA GLN A 159 14.15 6.39 -14.97
C GLN A 159 15.29 5.66 -14.26
N ILE A 160 15.20 5.48 -12.93
CA ILE A 160 16.23 4.76 -12.15
C ILE A 160 16.44 3.35 -12.70
N MET A 161 15.36 2.63 -13.01
CA MET A 161 15.46 1.29 -13.59
C MET A 161 15.94 1.31 -15.05
N MET A 162 15.54 2.32 -15.83
CA MET A 162 16.07 2.52 -17.19
C MET A 162 17.59 2.75 -17.19
N ASP A 163 18.09 3.59 -16.28
CA ASP A 163 19.51 3.94 -16.17
C ASP A 163 20.37 2.75 -15.72
N LYS A 164 19.78 1.86 -14.90
CA LYS A 164 20.40 0.59 -14.50
C LYS A 164 20.49 -0.44 -15.64
N GLY A 165 19.75 -0.23 -16.72
CA GLY A 165 19.69 -1.15 -17.86
C GLY A 165 18.69 -2.29 -17.68
N ASP A 166 17.69 -2.15 -16.81
CA ASP A 166 16.60 -3.13 -16.68
C ASP A 166 15.74 -3.15 -17.97
N SER A 167 15.18 -4.32 -18.31
CA SER A 167 14.36 -4.49 -19.53
C SER A 167 13.01 -3.76 -19.42
N ASP A 168 12.38 -3.39 -20.55
CA ASP A 168 11.07 -2.72 -20.54
C ASP A 168 10.00 -3.55 -19.81
N ILE A 169 10.08 -4.88 -19.91
CA ILE A 169 9.19 -5.82 -19.21
C ILE A 169 9.47 -5.77 -17.71
N GLN A 170 10.74 -5.85 -17.29
CA GLN A 170 11.12 -5.77 -15.88
C GLN A 170 10.65 -4.47 -15.24
N ILE A 171 10.90 -3.33 -15.89
CA ILE A 171 10.47 -2.00 -15.43
C ILE A 171 8.95 -1.99 -15.23
N SER A 172 8.20 -2.45 -16.25
CA SER A 172 6.74 -2.50 -16.19
C SER A 172 6.25 -3.40 -15.06
N THR A 173 6.83 -4.59 -14.90
CA THR A 173 6.45 -5.55 -13.86
C THR A 173 6.70 -5.01 -12.46
N VAL A 174 7.81 -4.28 -12.24
CA VAL A 174 8.12 -3.66 -10.94
C VAL A 174 7.11 -2.55 -10.63
N ILE A 175 6.81 -1.67 -11.60
CA ILE A 175 5.81 -0.60 -11.41
C ILE A 175 4.44 -1.20 -11.11
N ILE A 176 3.99 -2.17 -11.91
CA ILE A 176 2.70 -2.83 -11.73
C ILE A 176 2.61 -3.52 -10.37
N SER A 177 3.64 -4.27 -9.98
CA SER A 177 3.70 -4.93 -8.67
C SER A 177 3.66 -3.92 -7.52
N SER A 178 4.33 -2.78 -7.69
CA SER A 178 4.35 -1.70 -6.69
C SER A 178 2.98 -1.05 -6.52
N LEU A 179 2.23 -0.88 -7.61
CA LEU A 179 0.85 -0.37 -7.57
C LEU A 179 -0.07 -1.31 -6.79
N PHE A 180 0.05 -2.64 -6.98
CA PHE A 180 -0.69 -3.61 -6.16
C PHE A 180 -0.37 -3.53 -4.67
N ALA A 181 0.91 -3.41 -4.32
CA ALA A 181 1.32 -3.32 -2.92
C ALA A 181 0.86 -2.01 -2.26
N GLY A 182 0.94 -0.89 -2.98
CA GLY A 182 0.64 0.44 -2.45
C GLY A 182 -0.85 0.77 -2.41
N LEU A 183 -1.61 0.38 -3.44
CA LEU A 183 -2.97 0.89 -3.64
C LEU A 183 -4.04 0.11 -2.86
N LEU A 184 -3.95 -1.23 -2.84
CA LEU A 184 -4.96 -2.08 -2.21
C LEU A 184 -5.15 -1.80 -0.73
N ASN A 185 -4.07 -1.44 -0.02
CA ASN A 185 -4.14 -1.16 1.41
C ASN A 185 -4.23 0.34 1.69
N SER A 186 -3.31 1.14 1.16
CA SER A 186 -3.25 2.57 1.47
C SER A 186 -4.44 3.33 0.91
N GLY A 187 -4.89 3.00 -0.31
CA GLY A 187 -6.06 3.65 -0.93
C GLY A 187 -7.34 3.40 -0.15
N VAL A 188 -7.58 2.12 0.22
CA VAL A 188 -8.76 1.71 0.98
C VAL A 188 -8.75 2.32 2.39
N ASN A 189 -7.62 2.26 3.10
CA ASN A 189 -7.55 2.82 4.46
C ASN A 189 -7.64 4.36 4.46
N ALA A 190 -7.01 5.05 3.51
CA ALA A 190 -7.13 6.49 3.39
C ALA A 190 -8.59 6.92 3.15
N ALA A 191 -9.34 6.20 2.31
CA ALA A 191 -10.75 6.45 2.08
C ALA A 191 -11.59 6.18 3.35
N TRP A 192 -11.37 5.06 4.03
CA TRP A 192 -12.12 4.71 5.24
C TRP A 192 -11.88 5.66 6.41
N ILE A 193 -10.66 6.20 6.59
CA ILE A 193 -10.40 7.19 7.64
C ILE A 193 -11.35 8.38 7.49
N LEU A 194 -11.57 8.86 6.27
CA LEU A 194 -12.52 9.95 6.02
C LEU A 194 -13.96 9.54 6.36
N CYS A 195 -14.37 8.32 6.00
CA CYS A 195 -15.69 7.79 6.38
C CYS A 195 -15.88 7.73 7.89
N TYR A 196 -14.88 7.23 8.63
CA TYR A 196 -14.93 7.15 10.08
C TYR A 196 -14.96 8.53 10.73
N LEU A 197 -14.10 9.47 10.30
CA LEU A 197 -14.10 10.84 10.82
C LEU A 197 -15.41 11.57 10.50
N ALA A 198 -16.01 11.35 9.33
CA ALA A 198 -17.32 11.90 8.99
C ALA A 198 -18.44 11.36 9.88
N LYS A 199 -18.37 10.09 10.29
CA LYS A 199 -19.33 9.46 11.21
C LYS A 199 -19.11 9.86 12.68
N HIS A 200 -17.86 10.06 13.09
CA HIS A 200 -17.48 10.31 14.47
C HIS A 200 -16.94 11.73 14.67
N ARG A 201 -17.86 12.69 14.87
CA ARG A 201 -17.56 14.12 14.97
C ARG A 201 -16.52 14.46 16.05
N ASP A 202 -16.55 13.79 17.19
CA ASP A 202 -15.61 14.03 18.29
C ASP A 202 -14.16 13.71 17.89
N TRP A 203 -13.95 12.61 17.15
CA TRP A 203 -12.64 12.25 16.63
C TRP A 203 -12.20 13.21 15.52
N TYR A 204 -13.12 13.61 14.64
CA TYR A 204 -12.82 14.66 13.65
C TYR A 204 -12.35 15.94 14.32
N MET A 205 -13.03 16.42 15.37
CA MET A 205 -12.64 17.66 16.05
C MET A 205 -11.25 17.56 16.68
N LYS A 206 -10.89 16.42 17.27
CA LYS A 206 -9.55 16.19 17.81
C LYS A 206 -8.47 16.18 16.73
N VAL A 207 -8.71 15.51 15.62
CA VAL A 207 -7.78 15.49 14.47
C VAL A 207 -7.67 16.88 13.83
N GLN A 208 -8.78 17.60 13.71
CA GLN A 208 -8.77 18.97 13.20
C GLN A 208 -7.98 19.91 14.10
N ALA A 209 -8.19 19.86 15.43
CA ALA A 209 -7.43 20.65 16.38
C ALA A 209 -5.92 20.36 16.31
N GLU A 210 -5.53 19.09 16.20
CA GLU A 210 -4.14 18.69 15.99
C GLU A 210 -3.54 19.32 14.71
N VAL A 211 -4.26 19.26 13.58
CA VAL A 211 -3.81 19.86 12.32
C VAL A 211 -3.70 21.38 12.44
N ASP A 212 -4.68 22.03 13.07
CA ASP A 212 -4.70 23.47 13.28
C ASP A 212 -3.53 23.93 14.18
N GLU A 213 -3.21 23.17 15.23
CA GLU A 213 -2.07 23.41 16.12
C GLU A 213 -0.73 23.33 15.37
N VAL A 214 -0.55 22.31 14.52
CA VAL A 214 0.67 22.18 13.70
C VAL A 214 0.80 23.33 12.71
N ILE A 215 -0.29 23.72 12.04
CA ILE A 215 -0.29 24.86 11.12
C ILE A 215 0.03 26.16 11.86
N ALA A 216 -0.57 26.38 13.04
CA ALA A 216 -0.32 27.58 13.84
C ALA A 216 1.14 27.66 14.32
N ALA A 217 1.69 26.55 14.83
CA ALA A 217 3.08 26.47 15.28
C ALA A 217 4.09 26.61 14.14
N GLY A 218 3.73 26.13 12.94
CA GLY A 218 4.57 26.20 11.75
C GLY A 218 4.52 27.52 11.00
N ARG A 219 3.60 28.44 11.34
CA ARG A 219 3.42 29.73 10.64
C ARG A 219 4.55 30.71 10.97
N GLN A 220 5.17 31.27 9.92
CA GLN A 220 6.24 32.27 10.02
C GLN A 220 5.78 33.67 9.61
N SER A 221 4.74 33.78 8.79
CA SER A 221 4.11 35.05 8.42
C SER A 221 2.60 34.91 8.22
N ASP A 222 1.87 36.04 8.30
CA ASP A 222 0.41 36.05 8.22
C ASP A 222 -0.13 35.65 6.83
N ASP A 223 0.67 35.84 5.77
CA ASP A 223 0.32 35.54 4.38
C ASP A 223 0.57 34.07 3.98
N GLU A 224 1.23 33.26 4.82
CA GLU A 224 1.45 31.85 4.52
C GLU A 224 0.14 31.05 4.48
N THR A 225 -0.03 30.29 3.41
CA THR A 225 -1.12 29.32 3.27
C THR A 225 -0.81 28.04 4.06
N PRO A 226 -1.82 27.29 4.54
CA PRO A 226 -1.60 25.99 5.17
C PRO A 226 -0.76 25.03 4.33
N ARG A 227 -0.94 25.03 3.00
CA ARG A 227 -0.13 24.24 2.05
C ARG A 227 1.35 24.52 2.21
N GLN A 228 1.77 25.78 2.17
CA GLN A 228 3.19 26.17 2.27
C GLN A 228 3.80 25.75 3.62
N ILE A 229 3.00 25.80 4.69
CA ILE A 229 3.45 25.37 6.02
C ILE A 229 3.64 23.84 6.04
N LEU A 230 2.69 23.08 5.51
CA LEU A 230 2.75 21.62 5.45
C LEU A 230 3.86 21.11 4.53
N GLU A 231 4.15 21.78 3.41
CA GLU A 231 5.26 21.46 2.51
C GLU A 231 6.64 21.59 3.19
N ARG A 232 6.76 22.50 4.16
CA ARG A 232 8.01 22.73 4.89
C ARG A 232 8.26 21.71 6.00
N LEU A 233 7.24 20.97 6.43
CA LEU A 233 7.41 19.98 7.49
C LEU A 233 8.42 18.91 7.07
N THR A 234 9.38 18.63 7.94
CA THR A 234 10.29 17.49 7.74
C THR A 234 9.52 16.18 7.90
N ILE A 235 10.07 15.08 7.38
CA ILE A 235 9.44 13.78 7.55
C ILE A 235 9.27 13.41 9.04
N GLU A 236 10.23 13.78 9.90
CA GLU A 236 10.12 13.56 11.34
C GLU A 236 8.96 14.36 11.95
N GLN A 237 8.71 15.58 11.47
CA GLN A 237 7.57 16.39 11.91
C GLN A 237 6.25 15.78 11.44
N TRP A 238 6.17 15.33 10.18
CA TRP A 238 5.00 14.58 9.68
C TRP A 238 4.70 13.33 10.51
N GLU A 239 5.73 12.68 11.02
CA GLU A 239 5.58 11.44 11.77
C GLU A 239 5.25 11.68 13.26
N SER A 240 5.75 12.76 13.85
CA SER A 240 5.61 13.03 15.29
C SER A 240 4.52 14.04 15.66
N SER A 241 4.11 14.91 14.73
CA SER A 241 3.19 16.02 15.02
C SER A 241 1.72 15.67 14.82
N PHE A 242 1.41 14.47 14.32
CA PHE A 242 0.04 14.02 14.05
C PHE A 242 -0.33 12.69 14.75
N PRO A 243 -0.13 12.54 16.07
CA PRO A 243 -0.42 11.29 16.79
C PRO A 243 -1.88 10.86 16.69
N MET A 244 -2.86 11.77 16.79
CA MET A 244 -4.29 11.44 16.68
C MET A 244 -4.65 10.92 15.31
N LEU A 245 -4.13 11.53 14.24
CA LEU A 245 -4.28 10.98 12.89
C LEU A 245 -3.60 9.61 12.77
N GLY A 246 -2.44 9.43 13.39
CA GLY A 246 -1.75 8.15 13.50
C GLY A 246 -2.59 7.06 14.19
N TYR A 247 -3.28 7.39 15.28
CA TYR A 247 -4.19 6.47 15.97
C TYR A 247 -5.45 6.19 15.16
N ALA A 248 -5.99 7.19 14.47
CA ALA A 248 -7.12 7.01 13.56
C ALA A 248 -6.76 6.05 12.40
N LEU A 249 -5.54 6.15 11.86
CA LEU A 249 -5.03 5.21 10.87
C LEU A 249 -4.89 3.80 11.44
N GLN A 250 -4.31 3.64 12.63
CA GLN A 250 -4.15 2.31 13.27
C GLN A 250 -5.50 1.64 13.54
N GLU A 251 -6.48 2.39 14.06
CA GLU A 251 -7.81 1.85 14.32
C GLU A 251 -8.57 1.54 13.03
N SER A 252 -8.38 2.35 11.98
CA SER A 252 -8.93 2.06 10.67
C SER A 252 -8.35 0.78 10.10
N ILE A 253 -7.03 0.57 10.19
CA ILE A 253 -6.39 -0.67 9.74
C ILE A 253 -6.93 -1.87 10.54
N ARG A 254 -7.11 -1.75 11.86
CA ARG A 254 -7.67 -2.83 12.69
C ARG A 254 -9.03 -3.32 12.18
N LEU A 255 -9.92 -2.40 11.82
CA LEU A 255 -11.27 -2.75 11.33
C LEU A 255 -11.32 -3.09 9.84
N ASN A 256 -10.49 -2.45 9.03
CA ASN A 256 -10.53 -2.58 7.57
C ASN A 256 -9.57 -3.63 7.04
N LEU A 257 -8.83 -4.32 7.91
CA LEU A 257 -8.01 -5.46 7.55
C LEU A 257 -8.76 -6.75 7.95
N PRO A 258 -9.81 -7.18 7.20
CA PRO A 258 -10.28 -8.57 7.25
C PRO A 258 -9.22 -9.43 6.53
N GLY A 259 -8.03 -9.46 7.11
CA GLY A 259 -6.83 -9.99 6.51
C GLY A 259 -6.72 -11.47 6.80
N ILE A 260 -6.40 -12.24 5.75
CA ILE A 260 -6.01 -13.63 5.90
C ILE A 260 -4.50 -13.71 5.67
N PHE A 261 -3.75 -14.18 6.67
CA PHE A 261 -2.35 -14.53 6.51
C PHE A 261 -2.23 -15.98 6.06
N ILE A 262 -1.65 -16.18 4.87
CA ILE A 262 -1.64 -17.49 4.20
C ILE A 262 -0.20 -17.98 4.02
N ARG A 263 0.02 -19.26 4.34
CA ARG A 263 1.23 -20.01 3.99
C ARG A 263 0.84 -21.33 3.36
N LYS A 264 1.68 -21.85 2.47
CA LYS A 264 1.50 -23.18 1.86
C LYS A 264 2.66 -24.08 2.26
N ASN A 265 2.36 -25.29 2.70
CA ASN A 265 3.38 -26.31 2.90
C ASN A 265 3.85 -26.85 1.55
N ILE A 266 4.94 -26.27 1.03
CA ILE A 266 5.58 -26.69 -0.23
C ILE A 266 6.62 -27.80 -0.04
N THR A 267 6.82 -28.28 1.19
CA THR A 267 7.77 -29.37 1.47
C THR A 267 7.14 -30.72 1.15
N ASN A 268 7.96 -31.76 1.05
CA ASN A 268 7.47 -33.12 0.79
C ASN A 268 6.99 -33.88 2.04
N VAL A 269 6.96 -33.21 3.20
CA VAL A 269 6.62 -33.80 4.49
C VAL A 269 5.48 -33.03 5.18
N ASN A 270 4.83 -33.69 6.13
CA ASN A 270 3.88 -33.02 7.01
C ASN A 270 4.63 -32.18 8.04
N LEU A 271 4.17 -30.96 8.30
CA LEU A 271 4.82 -30.03 9.22
C LEU A 271 4.01 -29.94 10.51
N PRO A 272 4.55 -30.36 11.68
CA PRO A 272 3.89 -30.12 12.95
C PRO A 272 3.97 -28.63 13.31
N LEU A 273 2.87 -28.06 13.81
CA LEU A 273 2.88 -26.73 14.39
C LEU A 273 3.38 -26.82 15.83
N VAL A 274 4.61 -26.33 16.05
CA VAL A 274 5.30 -26.40 17.35
C VAL A 274 4.42 -25.86 18.47
N GLY A 275 4.32 -26.60 19.58
CA GLY A 275 3.49 -26.23 20.74
C GLY A 275 2.02 -26.65 20.62
N THR A 276 1.63 -27.34 19.55
CA THR A 276 0.26 -27.86 19.36
C THR A 276 0.29 -29.30 18.84
N ASN A 277 -0.87 -29.95 18.85
CA ASN A 277 -1.06 -31.26 18.18
C ASN A 277 -1.49 -31.12 16.70
N ILE A 278 -1.42 -29.90 16.14
CA ILE A 278 -1.85 -29.62 14.78
C ILE A 278 -0.72 -29.96 13.81
N ILE A 279 -1.07 -30.65 12.74
CA ILE A 279 -0.16 -30.99 11.64
C ILE A 279 -0.68 -30.29 10.39
N VAL A 280 0.21 -29.63 9.65
CA VAL A 280 -0.04 -29.03 8.34
C VAL A 280 0.42 -30.04 7.26
N PRO A 281 -0.49 -30.77 6.61
CA PRO A 281 -0.11 -31.79 5.62
C PRO A 281 0.67 -31.22 4.45
N ARG A 282 1.44 -32.07 3.75
CA ARG A 282 2.08 -31.70 2.48
C ARG A 282 1.06 -31.08 1.51
N GLY A 283 1.41 -29.95 0.90
CA GLY A 283 0.61 -29.28 -0.12
C GLY A 283 -0.58 -28.48 0.42
N SER A 284 -0.87 -28.56 1.73
CA SER A 284 -1.96 -27.83 2.37
C SER A 284 -1.58 -26.39 2.70
N PHE A 285 -2.60 -25.60 3.02
CA PHE A 285 -2.46 -24.21 3.44
C PHE A 285 -2.62 -24.09 4.96
N ALA A 286 -1.75 -23.29 5.58
CA ALA A 286 -1.95 -22.75 6.90
C ALA A 286 -2.51 -21.33 6.76
N VAL A 287 -3.62 -21.07 7.43
CA VAL A 287 -4.42 -19.86 7.28
C VAL A 287 -4.65 -19.29 8.67
N TYR A 288 -4.35 -18.01 8.85
CA TYR A 288 -4.56 -17.29 10.10
C TYR A 288 -5.38 -16.03 9.82
N LEU A 289 -6.46 -15.83 10.58
CA LEU A 289 -7.35 -14.68 10.41
C LEU A 289 -6.86 -13.54 11.30
N ALA A 290 -6.64 -12.35 10.73
CA ALA A 290 -6.30 -11.18 11.52
C ALA A 290 -7.39 -10.85 12.56
N ASP A 291 -8.64 -11.14 12.20
CA ASP A 291 -9.84 -10.98 13.03
C ASP A 291 -9.75 -11.70 14.39
N ASP A 292 -9.03 -12.84 14.47
CA ASP A 292 -8.83 -13.59 15.73
C ASP A 292 -8.10 -12.75 16.80
N VAL A 293 -7.38 -11.72 16.36
CA VAL A 293 -6.74 -10.73 17.22
C VAL A 293 -7.52 -9.42 17.18
N HIS A 294 -7.71 -8.87 15.98
CA HIS A 294 -8.25 -7.53 15.79
C HIS A 294 -9.70 -7.37 16.24
N LEU A 295 -10.50 -8.45 16.26
CA LEU A 295 -11.88 -8.44 16.74
C LEU A 295 -12.05 -9.22 18.06
N ASN A 296 -10.94 -9.58 18.71
CA ASN A 296 -10.98 -10.27 19.99
C ASN A 296 -11.45 -9.32 21.10
N GLN A 297 -12.58 -9.63 21.73
CA GLN A 297 -13.18 -8.80 22.78
C GLN A 297 -12.31 -8.68 24.05
N ASP A 298 -11.45 -9.67 24.33
CA ASP A 298 -10.54 -9.63 25.47
C ASP A 298 -9.35 -8.69 25.24
N LEU A 299 -9.01 -8.43 23.97
CA LEU A 299 -7.96 -7.47 23.58
C LEU A 299 -8.55 -6.08 23.25
N TYR A 300 -9.74 -6.06 22.65
CA TYR A 300 -10.44 -4.87 22.18
C TYR A 300 -11.89 -4.89 22.64
N PRO A 301 -12.20 -4.32 23.83
CA PRO A 301 -13.58 -4.19 24.31
C PRO A 301 -14.44 -3.43 23.29
N GLU A 302 -15.64 -3.90 22.97
CA GLU A 302 -16.47 -3.37 21.87
C GLU A 302 -15.71 -3.39 20.52
N PRO A 303 -15.29 -4.57 20.04
CA PRO A 303 -14.30 -4.69 18.96
C PRO A 303 -14.77 -4.12 17.62
N LEU A 304 -16.07 -3.95 17.40
CA LEU A 304 -16.62 -3.38 16.17
C LEU A 304 -16.72 -1.84 16.21
N GLU A 305 -16.50 -1.23 17.37
CA GLU A 305 -16.48 0.22 17.49
C GLU A 305 -15.13 0.79 17.02
N TRP A 306 -15.19 1.76 16.12
CA TRP A 306 -14.02 2.54 15.70
C TRP A 306 -13.67 3.58 16.77
N ASN A 307 -12.62 3.28 17.54
CA ASN A 307 -12.17 4.14 18.64
C ASN A 307 -10.64 4.32 18.61
N PRO A 308 -10.14 5.44 18.03
CA PRO A 308 -8.70 5.76 18.00
C PRO A 308 -8.03 5.79 19.38
N CYS A 309 -8.75 6.10 20.47
CA CYS A 309 -8.15 6.16 21.81
C CYS A 309 -7.56 4.82 22.28
N ARG A 310 -7.94 3.68 21.69
CA ARG A 310 -7.37 2.36 22.00
C ARG A 310 -5.86 2.30 21.84
N HIS A 311 -5.30 3.14 20.96
CA HIS A 311 -3.88 3.13 20.59
C HIS A 311 -3.07 4.21 21.32
N ILE A 312 -3.72 5.07 22.11
CA ILE A 312 -3.02 6.02 22.98
C ILE A 312 -2.30 5.21 24.06
N GLN A 313 -1.02 5.51 24.30
CA GLN A 313 -0.15 4.77 25.22
C GLN A 313 -0.76 4.67 26.64
N SER A 314 -1.44 3.56 26.92
CA SER A 314 -1.27 2.64 28.06
C SER A 314 -2.51 1.75 28.12
N SER A 315 -2.31 0.43 28.06
CA SER A 315 -3.33 -0.50 28.56
C SER A 315 -3.65 -0.05 29.98
N PRO A 316 -4.92 0.29 30.32
CA PRO A 316 -5.30 0.64 31.68
C PRO A 316 -4.88 -0.43 32.70
N ASP A 317 -4.73 -1.67 32.22
CA ASP A 317 -4.47 -2.87 33.00
C ASP A 317 -2.97 -3.15 33.21
N GLY A 318 -2.06 -2.29 32.74
CA GLY A 318 -0.61 -2.47 32.91
C GLY A 318 -0.01 -3.67 32.15
N ARG A 319 -0.79 -4.31 31.27
CA ARG A 319 -0.32 -5.39 30.41
C ARG A 319 0.71 -4.88 29.42
N GLU A 320 1.89 -5.50 29.38
CA GLU A 320 2.88 -5.26 28.33
C GLU A 320 2.26 -5.64 26.98
N SER A 321 2.22 -4.67 26.06
CA SER A 321 1.71 -4.90 24.71
C SER A 321 2.63 -5.86 23.97
N SER A 322 2.10 -7.00 23.53
CA SER A 322 2.81 -7.94 22.69
C SER A 322 2.81 -7.46 21.25
N SER A 323 3.90 -7.72 20.51
CA SER A 323 3.95 -7.52 19.06
C SER A 323 2.87 -8.29 18.27
N LEU A 324 2.20 -9.26 18.92
CA LEU A 324 1.11 -10.05 18.35
C LEU A 324 -0.28 -9.52 18.71
N ASP A 325 -0.40 -8.54 19.60
CA ASP A 325 -1.69 -7.96 19.98
C ASP A 325 -2.23 -7.04 18.87
N TYR A 326 -1.39 -6.61 17.91
CA TYR A 326 -1.80 -5.84 16.74
C TYR A 326 -1.10 -6.32 15.46
N LEU A 327 -1.88 -6.86 14.52
CA LEU A 327 -1.38 -7.47 13.28
C LEU A 327 -1.51 -6.58 12.03
N GLY A 328 -1.76 -5.27 12.18
CA GLY A 328 -2.02 -4.37 11.05
C GLY A 328 -0.86 -4.24 10.05
N TRP A 329 0.36 -4.60 10.48
CA TRP A 329 1.56 -4.62 9.64
C TRP A 329 2.11 -6.05 9.47
N GLY A 330 1.34 -7.07 9.83
CA GLY A 330 1.82 -8.45 9.96
C GLY A 330 2.81 -8.62 11.11
N ALA A 331 3.36 -9.83 11.25
CA ALA A 331 4.29 -10.20 12.30
C ALA A 331 5.31 -11.25 11.82
N GLY A 332 6.27 -11.60 12.69
CA GLY A 332 7.25 -12.66 12.46
C GLY A 332 8.34 -12.29 11.45
N LEU A 333 8.61 -13.16 10.48
CA LEU A 333 9.71 -12.99 9.52
C LEU A 333 9.36 -12.12 8.31
N HIS A 334 8.07 -11.85 8.08
CA HIS A 334 7.59 -11.11 6.91
C HIS A 334 6.61 -9.98 7.27
N PRO A 335 6.88 -9.14 8.28
CA PRO A 335 6.07 -7.96 8.51
C PRO A 335 6.22 -6.97 7.35
N CYS A 336 5.15 -6.25 7.04
CA CYS A 336 5.20 -5.07 6.21
C CYS A 336 6.13 -4.04 6.88
N ARG A 337 7.11 -3.53 6.12
CA ARG A 337 8.08 -2.59 6.67
C ARG A 337 7.47 -1.20 6.70
N LYS A 338 7.24 -0.68 7.92
CA LYS A 338 7.06 0.77 8.11
C LYS A 338 8.37 1.48 7.73
N LEU A 339 8.27 2.62 7.07
CA LEU A 339 9.43 3.41 6.62
C LEU A 339 10.38 3.77 7.79
N HIS A 340 9.83 4.02 8.98
CA HIS A 340 10.55 4.27 10.23
C HIS A 340 11.50 3.18 10.72
N HIS A 341 11.29 1.92 10.29
CA HIS A 341 12.13 0.79 10.67
C HIS A 341 13.11 0.40 9.57
N LEU A 342 13.34 1.27 8.59
CA LEU A 342 14.50 1.14 7.71
C LEU A 342 15.72 1.57 8.51
N PRO A 343 16.61 0.64 8.93
CA PRO A 343 17.87 1.08 9.49
C PRO A 343 18.62 1.89 8.43
N ASN A 344 19.32 2.94 8.88
CA ASN A 344 20.28 3.72 8.08
C ASN A 344 21.52 2.88 7.72
N TYR A 345 21.33 1.73 7.07
CA TYR A 345 22.41 0.90 6.57
C TYR A 345 22.19 0.66 5.07
N LEU A 346 22.90 1.50 4.30
CA LEU A 346 23.49 1.31 2.97
C LEU A 346 22.70 0.50 1.93
#